data_AF-A0A1R1PKX8-F1
#
_entry.id   AF-A0A1R1PKX8-F1
#
_cell.length_a   1.000
_cell.length_b   1.000
_cell.length_c   1.000
_cell.angle_alpha   90.00
_cell.angle_beta   90.00
_cell.angle_gamma   90.00
#
_symmetry.space_group_name_H-M   'P 1'
#
loop_
_entity.id
_entity.type
_entity.pdbx_description
1 polymer ?
#
loop_
_entity_poly.entity_id
_entity_poly.type
_entity_poly.pdbx_seq_one_letter_code
_entity_poly.pdbx_strand_id
1 'polypeptide(L)' 'MADDRIPIWLDCDPGQDDLHAIIFTKFHPKLKLLGITAVHGNATLDRTFKNASRVLKACNVKDVKVYAGAEK' A
#
# COMPACT_ATOMS: atom_id res chain seq x y z
N MET A 1 24.69 -0.92 9.27
CA MET A 1 24.80 -0.46 7.87
C MET A 1 23.48 0.20 7.51
N ALA A 2 23.50 1.25 6.69
CA ALA A 2 22.26 1.87 6.22
C ALA A 2 21.46 0.86 5.38
N ASP A 3 20.14 0.98 5.39
CA ASP A 3 19.27 0.17 4.54
C ASP A 3 19.37 0.70 3.10
N ASP A 4 20.05 -0.03 2.22
CA ASP A 4 20.33 0.40 0.83
C ASP A 4 19.11 0.31 -0.10
N ARG A 5 17.94 -0.07 0.43
CA ARG A 5 16.69 -0.14 -0.33
C ARG A 5 16.10 1.25 -0.53
N ILE A 6 15.51 1.47 -1.70
CA ILE A 6 14.82 2.72 -2.03
C ILE A 6 13.55 2.81 -1.17
N PRO A 7 13.40 3.86 -0.34
CA PRO A 7 12.19 4.07 0.44
C PRO A 7 11.03 4.49 -0.47
N ILE A 8 9.89 3.84 -0.33
CA ILE A 8 8.69 4.11 -1.13
C ILE A 8 7.50 4.37 -0.19
N TRP A 9 6.76 5.43 -0.49
CA TRP A 9 5.41 5.67 0.01
C TRP A 9 4.44 5.49 -1.15
N LEU A 10 3.38 4.71 -0.96
CA LEU A 10 2.34 4.54 -1.97
C LEU A 10 1.14 5.38 -1.59
N ASP A 11 0.75 6.31 -2.45
CA ASP A 11 -0.53 7.01 -2.41
C ASP A 11 -1.35 6.52 -3.59
N CYS A 12 -2.43 5.78 -3.34
CA CYS A 12 -3.21 5.12 -4.39
C CYS A 12 -4.67 4.89 -3.99
N ASP A 13 -5.51 4.52 -4.96
CA ASP A 13 -6.92 4.17 -4.82
C ASP A 13 -7.18 2.67 -5.07
N PRO A 14 -6.70 1.75 -4.19
CA PRO A 14 -6.52 0.33 -4.47
C PRO A 14 -7.62 -0.40 -5.27
N GLY A 15 -7.37 -0.51 -6.58
CA GLY A 15 -7.93 -1.45 -7.53
C GLY A 15 -7.05 -2.71 -7.68
N GLN A 16 -7.38 -3.59 -8.62
CA GLN A 16 -6.69 -4.90 -8.75
C GLN A 16 -5.20 -4.75 -9.13
N ASP A 17 -4.88 -3.80 -9.99
CA ASP A 17 -3.53 -3.43 -10.40
C ASP A 17 -2.73 -2.79 -9.25
N ASP A 18 -3.34 -1.92 -8.45
CA ASP A 18 -2.69 -1.37 -7.25
C ASP A 18 -2.34 -2.44 -6.22
N LEU A 19 -3.20 -3.45 -6.05
CA LEU A 19 -2.90 -4.57 -5.14
C LEU A 19 -1.62 -5.29 -5.57
N HIS A 20 -1.42 -5.49 -6.88
CA HIS A 20 -0.18 -6.06 -7.40
C HIS A 20 1.01 -5.14 -7.15
N ALA A 21 0.86 -3.82 -7.33
CA ALA A 21 1.91 -2.84 -7.05
C ALA A 21 2.31 -2.82 -5.57
N ILE A 22 1.35 -2.92 -4.65
CA ILE A 22 1.59 -2.99 -3.19
C ILE A 22 2.40 -4.25 -2.85
N ILE A 23 1.98 -5.42 -3.35
CA ILE A 23 2.67 -6.70 -3.14
C ILE A 23 4.09 -6.60 -3.71
N PHE A 24 4.22 -6.16 -4.97
CA PHE A 24 5.51 -6.02 -5.63
C PHE A 24 6.45 -5.11 -4.82
N THR A 25 5.99 -3.92 -4.44
CA THR A 25 6.80 -2.95 -3.68
C THR A 25 7.24 -3.50 -2.32
N LYS A 26 6.37 -4.25 -1.63
CA LYS A 26 6.70 -4.84 -0.33
C LYS A 26 7.77 -5.93 -0.42
N PHE A 27 7.71 -6.77 -1.44
CA PHE A 27 8.58 -7.95 -1.54
C PHE A 27 9.77 -7.76 -2.48
N HIS A 28 9.85 -6.64 -3.21
CA HIS A 28 10.98 -6.37 -4.08
C HIS A 28 12.26 -6.12 -3.25
N PRO A 29 13.38 -6.79 -3.53
CA PRO A 29 14.57 -6.77 -2.67
C PRO A 29 15.26 -5.40 -2.61
N LYS A 30 15.03 -4.53 -3.59
CA LYS A 30 15.59 -3.16 -3.64
C LYS A 30 14.64 -2.08 -3.13
N LEU A 31 13.41 -2.42 -2.75
CA LEU A 31 12.41 -1.44 -2.33
C LEU A 31 12.06 -1.64 -0.85
N LYS A 32 11.73 -0.54 -0.20
CA LYS A 32 11.25 -0.52 1.19
C LYS A 32 9.94 0.24 1.24
N LEU A 33 8.84 -0.49 1.29
CA LEU A 33 7.53 0.08 1.52
C LEU A 33 7.44 0.65 2.95
N LEU A 34 7.35 1.97 3.07
CA LEU A 34 7.28 2.68 4.34
C LEU A 34 5.84 2.76 4.88
N GLY A 35 4.87 2.87 3.98
CA GLY A 35 3.48 3.13 4.31
C GLY A 35 2.64 3.28 3.05
N ILE A 36 1.32 3.27 3.25
CA ILE A 36 0.34 3.45 2.20
C ILE A 36 -0.67 4.50 2.65
N THR A 37 -1.01 5.44 1.78
CA THR A 37 -2.22 6.27 1.90
C THR A 37 -3.22 5.80 0.86
N ALA A 38 -4.43 5.46 1.29
CA ALA A 38 -5.51 5.07 0.39
C ALA A 38 -6.42 6.28 0.16
N VAL A 39 -6.75 6.58 -1.10
CA VAL A 39 -7.62 7.70 -1.48
C VAL A 39 -8.89 7.21 -2.19
N HIS A 40 -9.87 8.09 -2.34
CA HIS A 40 -11.02 7.88 -3.23
C HIS A 40 -10.58 7.83 -4.71
N GLY A 41 -11.21 6.96 -5.50
CA GLY A 41 -10.99 6.86 -6.95
C GLY A 41 -11.75 5.66 -7.53
N ASN A 42 -11.04 4.59 -7.89
CA ASN A 42 -11.56 3.30 -8.35
C ASN A 42 -12.73 2.76 -7.50
N ALA A 43 -12.72 3.08 -6.21
CA ALA A 43 -13.85 2.85 -5.31
C ALA A 43 -13.97 3.98 -4.26
N THR A 44 -14.93 3.85 -3.36
CA THR A 44 -15.04 4.73 -2.18
C THR A 44 -13.80 4.59 -1.31
N LEU A 45 -13.44 5.64 -0.56
CA LEU A 45 -12.31 5.62 0.37
C LEU A 45 -12.35 4.42 1.33
N ASP A 46 -13.53 4.11 1.87
CA ASP A 46 -13.71 2.94 2.74
C ASP A 46 -13.32 1.62 2.04
N ARG A 47 -13.66 1.47 0.76
CA ARG A 47 -13.31 0.28 -0.02
C ARG A 47 -11.83 0.24 -0.37
N THR A 48 -11.25 1.35 -0.84
CA THR A 48 -9.82 1.40 -1.20
C THR A 48 -8.93 1.19 0.04
N PHE A 49 -9.26 1.82 1.16
CA PHE A 49 -8.60 1.59 2.45
C PHE A 49 -8.68 0.12 2.91
N LYS A 50 -9.87 -0.49 2.81
CA LYS A 50 -10.06 -1.91 3.14
C LYS A 50 -9.29 -2.82 2.18
N ASN A 51 -9.23 -2.50 0.88
CA ASN A 51 -8.50 -3.29 -0.12
C ASN A 51 -6.99 -3.30 0.18
N ALA A 52 -6.37 -2.13 0.39
CA ALA A 52 -4.97 -2.04 0.81
C ALA A 52 -4.70 -2.79 2.13
N SER A 53 -5.58 -2.63 3.12
CA SER A 53 -5.44 -3.31 4.41
C SER A 53 -5.57 -4.83 4.29
N ARG A 54 -6.50 -5.31 3.44
CA ARG A 54 -6.75 -6.73 3.21
C ARG A 54 -5.59 -7.41 2.49
N VAL A 55 -4.97 -6.76 1.49
CA VAL A 55 -3.84 -7.36 0.79
C VAL A 55 -2.61 -7.50 1.69
N LEU A 56 -2.30 -6.48 2.51
CA LEU A 56 -1.24 -6.59 3.50
C LEU A 56 -1.51 -7.73 4.49
N LYS A 57 -2.76 -7.84 4.97
CA LYS A 57 -3.17 -8.95 5.84
C LYS A 57 -3.03 -10.31 5.16
N ALA A 58 -3.46 -10.43 3.90
CA ALA A 58 -3.38 -11.67 3.12
C ALA A 58 -1.92 -12.10 2.89
N CYS A 59 -1.01 -11.15 2.72
CA CYS A 59 0.43 -11.38 2.61
C CYS A 59 1.15 -11.50 3.96
N ASN A 60 0.42 -11.52 5.09
CA ASN A 60 0.96 -11.55 6.46
C ASN A 60 1.95 -10.41 6.77
N VAL A 61 1.74 -9.24 6.17
CA VAL A 61 2.54 -8.02 6.38
C VAL A 61 1.93 -7.22 7.52
N LYS A 62 2.73 -6.98 8.57
CA LYS A 62 2.29 -6.31 9.82
C LYS A 62 3.02 -5.01 10.12
N ASP A 63 4.13 -4.75 9.42
CA ASP A 63 5.03 -3.62 9.62
C ASP A 63 4.70 -2.41 8.73
N VAL A 64 3.76 -2.55 7.79
CA VAL A 64 3.29 -1.46 6.92
C VAL A 64 1.91 -1.01 7.37
N LYS A 65 1.74 0.30 7.58
CA LYS A 65 0.45 0.91 7.95
C LYS A 65 -0.23 1.50 6.72
N VAL A 66 -1.57 1.43 6.72
CA VAL A 66 -2.44 2.09 5.74
C VAL A 66 -3.12 3.25 6.44
N TYR A 67 -3.15 4.41 5.79
CA TYR A 67 -3.82 5.62 6.26
C TYR A 67 -4.93 5.99 5.29
N ALA A 68 -6.04 6.52 5.82
CA ALA A 68 -7.11 7.06 5.00
C ALA A 68 -6.73 8.47 4.53
N GLY A 69 -6.82 8.72 3.23
CA GLY A 69 -6.59 10.01 2.59
C GLY A 69 -7.88 10.78 2.33
N ALA A 70 -7.92 11.51 1.21
CA ALA A 70 -9.07 12.35 0.84
C ALA A 70 -10.30 11.52 0.43
N GLU A 71 -11.48 12.01 0.82
CA GLU A 71 -12.78 11.43 0.48
C GLU A 71 -13.35 11.91 -0.86
N LYS A 72 -12.82 13.02 -1.40
CA LYS A 72 -13.17 13.64 -2.70
C LYS A 72 -12.15 14.70 -3.08
#